data_AF-A0A1L9QK33-F1
#
_entry.id   AF-A0A1L9QK33-F1
#
_cell.length_a   1.000
_cell.length_b   1.000
_cell.length_c   1.000
_cell.angle_alpha   90.00
_cell.angle_beta   90.00
_cell.angle_gamma   90.00
#
_symmetry.space_group_name_H-M   'P 1'
#
loop_
_entity.id
_entity.type
_entity.pdbx_description
1 polymer ?
#
loop_
_entity_poly.entity_id
_entity_poly.type
_entity_poly.pdbx_seq_one_letter_code
_entity_poly.pdbx_strand_id
1 'polypeptide(L)' 'MSIHINPINDSESIRAYRHRILIFTQDLKEETDPKKRALAALYLAEAATTLARLETEQSIRERSEC' A
#
# COMPACT_ATOMS: atom_id res chain seq x y z
N MET A 1 10.74 -17.03 -24.21
CA MET A 1 11.20 -15.78 -23.57
C MET A 1 10.87 -15.88 -22.09
N SER A 2 11.86 -16.20 -21.27
CA SER A 2 11.66 -16.33 -19.82
C SER A 2 11.67 -14.95 -19.20
N ILE A 3 10.52 -14.51 -18.72
CA ILE A 3 10.38 -13.23 -18.02
C ILE A 3 10.94 -13.47 -16.62
N HIS A 4 12.09 -12.88 -16.31
CA HIS A 4 12.63 -12.86 -14.96
C HIS A 4 11.66 -12.09 -14.06
N ILE A 5 10.82 -12.80 -13.32
CA ILE A 5 10.12 -12.24 -12.16
C ILE A 5 11.20 -11.96 -11.13
N ASN A 6 11.55 -10.69 -10.94
CA ASN A 6 12.42 -10.25 -9.85
C ASN A 6 11.58 -10.30 -8.56
N PRO A 7 11.82 -11.24 -7.62
CA PRO A 7 10.98 -11.42 -6.44
C PRO A 7 11.23 -10.35 -5.35
N ILE A 8 12.00 -9.30 -5.67
CA ILE A 8 12.46 -8.29 -4.71
C ILE A 8 11.55 -7.05 -4.69
N ASN A 9 10.65 -6.85 -5.66
CA ASN A 9 9.91 -5.58 -5.79
C ASN A 9 8.39 -5.65 -5.55
N ASP A 10 7.83 -6.82 -5.19
CA ASP A 10 6.38 -6.94 -4.96
C ASP A 10 5.91 -6.21 -3.69
N SER A 11 6.81 -5.91 -2.75
CA SER A 11 6.48 -5.16 -1.53
C SER A 11 6.14 -3.69 -1.77
N GLU A 12 6.54 -3.14 -2.92
CA GLU A 12 6.18 -1.79 -3.37
C GLU A 12 5.07 -1.77 -4.43
N SER A 13 4.43 -2.92 -4.69
CA SER A 13 3.32 -2.98 -5.64
C SER A 13 2.06 -2.30 -5.10
N ILE A 14 1.25 -1.75 -6.02
CA ILE A 14 -0.11 -1.25 -5.72
C ILE A 14 -0.93 -2.31 -4.96
N ARG A 15 -0.83 -3.57 -5.36
CA ARG A 15 -1.54 -4.70 -4.71
C ARG A 15 -1.08 -4.87 -3.26
N ALA A 16 0.23 -4.84 -3.00
CA ALA A 16 0.76 -4.98 -1.65
C ALA A 16 0.29 -3.84 -0.73
N TYR A 17 0.27 -2.60 -1.22
CA TYR A 17 -0.23 -1.46 -0.43
C TYR A 17 -1.74 -1.51 -0.18
N ARG A 18 -2.55 -1.98 -1.15
CA ARG A 18 -3.98 -2.26 -0.91
C ARG A 18 -4.17 -3.29 0.22
N HIS A 19 -3.37 -4.35 0.24
CA HIS A 19 -3.43 -5.37 1.29
C HIS A 19 -2.97 -4.84 2.66
N ARG A 20 -1.90 -4.02 2.71
CA ARG A 20 -1.44 -3.37 3.95
C ARG A 20 -2.51 -2.47 4.56
N ILE A 21 -3.19 -1.67 3.74
CA ILE A 21 -4.30 -0.82 4.20
C ILE A 21 -5.41 -1.64 4.85
N LEU A 22 -5.78 -2.79 4.25
CA LEU A 22 -6.79 -3.68 4.82
C LEU A 22 -6.37 -4.17 6.21
N ILE A 23 -5.13 -4.65 6.36
CA ILE A 23 -4.59 -5.12 7.64
C ILE A 23 -4.61 -3.99 8.68
N PHE A 24 -4.00 -2.84 8.36
CA PHE A 24 -3.90 -1.75 9.33
C PHE A 24 -5.25 -1.14 9.69
N THR A 25 -6.23 -1.17 8.78
CA THR A 25 -7.60 -0.76 9.10
C THR A 25 -8.25 -1.73 10.09
N GLN A 26 -8.01 -3.03 9.94
CA GLN A 26 -8.51 -4.03 10.87
C GLN A 26 -7.83 -3.90 12.24
N ASP A 27 -6.51 -3.77 12.27
CA ASP A 27 -5.73 -3.54 13.50
C ASP A 27 -6.21 -2.27 14.23
N LEU A 28 -6.42 -1.17 13.49
CA LEU A 28 -6.91 0.09 14.05
C LEU A 28 -8.30 -0.04 14.69
N LYS A 29 -9.17 -0.88 14.10
CA LYS A 29 -10.54 -1.11 14.55
C LYS A 29 -10.60 -2.02 15.79
N GLU A 30 -9.75 -3.03 15.84
CA GLU A 30 -9.79 -4.07 16.89
C GLU A 30 -8.91 -3.74 18.09
N GLU A 31 -7.85 -2.93 17.92
CA GLU A 31 -6.92 -2.58 18.99
C GLU A 31 -7.54 -1.65 20.05
N THR A 32 -7.28 -1.97 21.32
CA THR A 32 -7.81 -1.26 22.49
C THR A 32 -6.74 -0.45 23.21
N ASP A 33 -5.46 -0.84 23.09
CA ASP A 33 -4.31 -0.08 23.61
C ASP A 33 -4.12 1.21 22.78
N PRO A 34 -4.25 2.40 23.39
CA PRO A 34 -4.11 3.66 22.67
C PRO A 34 -2.77 3.85 21.96
N LYS A 35 -1.66 3.31 22.51
CA LYS A 35 -0.33 3.45 21.90
C LYS A 35 -0.21 2.61 20.65
N LYS A 36 -0.66 1.35 20.72
CA LYS A 36 -0.66 0.46 19.55
C LYS A 36 -1.63 0.93 18.48
N ARG A 37 -2.80 1.42 18.89
CA ARG A 37 -3.79 2.00 17.98
C ARG A 37 -3.26 3.24 17.26
N ALA A 38 -2.53 4.12 17.95
CA ALA A 38 -1.87 5.27 17.32
C ALA A 38 -0.82 4.83 16.28
N LEU A 39 -0.06 3.78 16.58
CA LEU A 39 0.91 3.21 15.64
C LEU A 39 0.22 2.60 14.40
N ALA A 40 -0.86 1.85 14.58
CA ALA A 40 -1.67 1.32 13.48
C ALA A 40 -2.23 2.45 12.60
N ALA A 41 -2.70 3.55 13.20
CA ALA A 41 -3.15 4.74 12.46
C ALA A 41 -2.04 5.37 11.63
N LEU A 42 -0.82 5.49 12.19
CA LEU A 42 0.34 6.01 11.49
C LEU A 42 0.69 5.15 10.27
N TYR A 43 0.82 3.83 10.46
CA TYR A 43 1.13 2.91 9.36
C TYR A 43 0.04 2.87 8.30
N LEU A 44 -1.23 2.97 8.69
CA LEU A 44 -2.34 3.11 7.77
C LEU A 44 -2.20 4.37 6.90
N ALA A 45 -1.87 5.51 7.50
CA ALA A 45 -1.69 6.77 6.78
C ALA A 45 -0.53 6.69 5.79
N GLU A 46 0.63 6.17 6.22
CA GLU A 46 1.81 6.00 5.35
C GLU A 46 1.53 5.06 4.16
N ALA A 47 0.82 3.96 4.41
CA ALA A 47 0.41 3.02 3.38
C ALA A 47 -0.58 3.65 2.40
N ALA A 48 -1.56 4.42 2.89
CA ALA A 48 -2.54 5.12 2.07
C ALA A 48 -1.90 6.20 1.19
N THR A 49 -0.99 7.02 1.74
CA THR A 49 -0.24 8.03 0.97
C THR A 49 0.59 7.38 -0.13
N THR A 50 1.28 6.28 0.19
CA THR A 50 2.08 5.58 -0.81
C THR A 50 1.22 4.97 -1.91
N LEU A 51 0.09 4.35 -1.56
CA LEU A 51 -0.86 3.82 -2.53
C LEU A 51 -1.38 4.92 -3.47
N ALA A 52 -1.78 6.07 -2.91
CA ALA A 52 -2.27 7.19 -3.70
C ALA A 52 -1.25 7.67 -4.72
N ARG A 53 0.03 7.77 -4.34
CA ARG A 53 1.12 8.09 -5.26
C ARG A 53 1.24 7.06 -6.38
N LEU A 54 1.29 5.77 -6.05
CA LEU A 54 1.46 4.70 -7.03
C LEU A 54 0.29 4.62 -8.02
N GLU A 55 -0.95 4.74 -7.55
CA GLU A 55 -2.15 4.75 -8.41
C GLU A 55 -2.16 5.98 -9.33
N THR A 56 -1.67 7.13 -8.84
CA THR A 56 -1.52 8.34 -9.65
C THR A 56 -0.47 8.16 -10.75
N GLU A 57 0.71 7.62 -10.40
CA GLU A 57 1.78 7.34 -11.35
C GLU A 57 1.34 6.34 -12.43
N GLN A 58 0.62 5.29 -12.03
CA GLN A 58 0.04 4.32 -12.95
C GLN A 58 -0.99 4.98 -13.89
N SER A 59 -1.87 5.83 -13.36
CA SER A 59 -2.87 6.53 -14.17
C SER A 59 -2.23 7.51 -15.17
N ILE A 60 -1.16 8.20 -14.78
CA ILE A 60 -0.41 9.09 -15.68
C ILE A 60 0.22 8.28 -16.81
N ARG A 61 0.85 7.13 -16.49
CA ARG A 61 1.47 6.25 -17.47
C ARG A 61 0.45 5.74 -18.50
N GLU A 62 -0.69 5.25 -18.04
CA GLU A 62 -1.78 4.76 -18.91
C GLU A 62 -2.33 5.85 -19.84
N ARG A 63 -2.38 7.12 -19.38
CA ARG A 63 -2.79 8.26 -20.22
C ARG A 63 -1.74 8.67 -21.24
N SER A 64 -0.46 8.50 -20.94
CA SER A 64 0.63 8.82 -21.87
C SER A 64 0.86 7.77 -22.96
N GLU A 65 0.30 6.59 -22.79
CA GLU A 65 0.36 5.47 -23.74
C GLU A 65 -0.85 5.43 -24.71
N CYS A 66 -1.83 6.33 -24.55
CA CYS A 66 -2.97 6.55 -25.46
C CYS A 66 -2.65 7.66 -26.49
#